data_AF-A0A838X504-F1
#
_entry.id   AF-A0A838X504-F1
#
_cell.length_a   1.000
_cell.length_b   1.000
_cell.length_c   1.000
_cell.angle_alpha   90.00
_cell.angle_beta   90.00
_cell.angle_gamma   90.00
#
_symmetry.space_group_name_H-M   'P 1'
#
loop_
_entity.id
_entity.type
_entity.pdbx_description
1 polymer ?
#
loop_
_entity_poly.entity_id
_entity_poly.type
_entity_poly.pdbx_seq_one_letter_code
_entity_poly.pdbx_strand_id
1 'polypeptide(L)'
;LWSSQYFLTQASRVGPNTRKAIADLLASKPIVAQAYLPARNILAMGKGANKPILEQACHRLVDESTRRRVISYTAVKNMMAAVRSDQAARPTTPPAPRAHARSTPPPHLPRDRGGMLGGVGQFSLEALTGTSGNEEESK
;
A
#
# COMPACT_ATOMS: atom_id res chain seq x y z
N LEU A 1 20.54 1.81 31.58
CA LEU A 1 20.93 0.67 30.72
C LEU A 1 19.84 0.39 29.69
N TRP A 2 20.21 -0.13 28.52
CA TRP A 2 19.23 -0.65 27.55
C TRP A 2 18.81 -2.07 27.94
N SER A 3 17.50 -2.34 27.93
CA SER A 3 16.93 -3.64 28.27
C SER A 3 15.95 -4.10 27.20
N SER A 4 15.78 -5.41 27.05
CA SER A 4 14.76 -6.00 26.16
C SER A 4 13.37 -5.44 26.44
N GLN A 5 12.99 -5.35 27.72
CA GLN A 5 11.68 -4.84 28.13
C GLN A 5 11.46 -3.37 27.73
N TYR A 6 12.51 -2.54 27.80
CA TYR A 6 12.43 -1.15 27.34
C TYR A 6 12.04 -1.08 25.85
N PHE A 7 12.67 -1.91 25.00
CA PHE A 7 12.35 -1.94 23.58
C PHE A 7 10.95 -2.46 23.29
N LEU A 8 10.48 -3.49 24.03
CA LEU A 8 9.12 -4.00 23.89
C LEU A 8 8.05 -2.97 24.29
N THR A 9 8.30 -2.19 25.35
CA THR A 9 7.41 -1.10 25.78
C THR A 9 7.43 0.07 24.80
N GLN A 10 8.57 0.41 24.19
CA GLN A 10 8.59 1.43 23.13
C GLN A 10 7.88 0.94 21.87
N ALA A 11 8.08 -0.32 21.48
CA ALA A 11 7.43 -0.90 20.32
C ALA A 11 5.90 -0.96 20.47
N SER A 12 5.38 -1.24 21.67
CA SER A 12 3.93 -1.23 21.93
C SER A 12 3.29 0.15 21.80
N ARG A 13 4.05 1.25 21.90
CA ARG A 13 3.55 2.62 21.64
C ARG A 13 3.39 2.90 20.14
N VAL A 14 4.04 2.12 19.29
CA VAL A 14 3.87 2.17 17.82
C VAL A 14 2.68 1.30 17.43
N GLY A 15 2.68 0.04 17.83
CA GLY A 15 1.58 -0.88 17.59
C GLY A 15 1.88 -2.34 17.94
N PRO A 16 0.87 -3.23 17.87
CA PRO A 16 0.98 -4.63 18.27
C PRO A 16 1.91 -5.45 17.36
N ASN A 17 1.90 -5.21 16.05
CA ASN A 17 2.75 -5.95 15.11
C ASN A 17 4.20 -5.49 15.21
N THR A 18 4.44 -4.20 15.46
CA THR A 18 5.79 -3.69 15.76
C THR A 18 6.36 -4.36 17.00
N ARG A 19 5.56 -4.55 18.06
CA ARG A 19 5.99 -5.29 19.26
C ARG A 19 6.39 -6.74 18.94
N LYS A 20 5.59 -7.46 18.17
CA LYS A 20 5.90 -8.84 17.73
C LYS A 20 7.19 -8.88 16.92
N ALA A 21 7.33 -7.99 15.95
CA ALA A 21 8.53 -7.91 15.11
C ALA A 21 9.81 -7.65 15.91
N ILE A 22 9.75 -6.77 16.92
CA ILE A 22 10.89 -6.52 17.81
C ILE A 22 11.16 -7.70 18.74
N ALA A 23 10.13 -8.39 19.23
CA ALA A 23 10.31 -9.61 20.02
C ALA A 23 11.03 -10.71 19.22
N ASP A 24 10.60 -10.94 17.97
CA ASP A 24 11.22 -11.92 17.06
C ASP A 24 12.66 -11.50 16.68
N LEU A 25 12.90 -10.21 16.49
CA LEU A 25 14.24 -9.67 16.25
C LEU A 25 15.18 -9.96 17.43
N LEU A 26 14.70 -9.79 18.67
CA LEU A 26 15.48 -10.06 19.88
C LEU A 26 15.69 -11.57 20.07
N ALA A 27 14.67 -12.38 19.80
CA ALA A 27 14.73 -13.85 19.93
C ALA A 27 15.60 -14.53 18.87
N SER A 28 15.72 -13.93 17.68
CA SER A 28 16.52 -14.51 16.59
C SER A 28 18.03 -14.42 16.79
N LYS A 29 18.52 -13.72 17.82
CA LYS A 29 19.96 -13.48 18.06
C LYS A 29 20.37 -14.25 19.32
N PRO A 30 21.49 -14.97 19.29
CA PRO A 30 21.95 -15.74 20.46
C PRO A 30 22.28 -14.83 21.65
N ILE A 31 22.75 -13.62 21.36
CA ILE A 31 23.02 -12.58 22.37
C ILE A 31 22.03 -11.44 22.14
N VAL A 32 21.08 -11.29 23.06
CA VAL A 32 20.01 -10.27 22.97
C VAL A 32 20.56 -8.85 22.80
N ALA A 33 21.69 -8.53 23.43
CA ALA A 33 22.32 -7.22 23.34
C ALA A 33 22.73 -6.83 21.90
N GLN A 34 23.02 -7.81 21.02
CA GLN A 34 23.34 -7.57 19.61
C GLN A 34 22.13 -7.04 18.83
N ALA A 35 20.91 -7.31 19.28
CA ALA A 35 19.69 -6.86 18.65
C ALA A 35 19.24 -5.45 19.11
N TYR A 36 19.88 -4.84 20.12
CA TYR A 36 19.46 -3.54 20.65
C TYR A 36 19.68 -2.38 19.67
N LEU A 37 20.82 -2.32 19.00
CA LEU A 37 21.09 -1.30 17.99
C LEU A 37 20.10 -1.37 16.81
N PRO A 38 19.89 -2.54 16.16
CA PRO A 38 18.91 -2.62 15.09
C PRO A 38 17.48 -2.37 15.57
N ALA A 39 17.09 -2.82 16.77
CA ALA A 39 15.78 -2.51 17.36
C ALA A 39 15.57 -1.00 17.51
N ARG A 40 16.58 -0.29 18.03
CA ARG A 40 16.54 1.18 18.15
C ARG A 40 16.41 1.86 16.80
N ASN A 41 17.17 1.42 15.80
CA ASN A 41 17.12 1.99 14.46
C ASN A 41 15.75 1.79 13.79
N ILE A 42 15.14 0.61 13.99
CA ILE A 42 13.77 0.33 13.52
C ILE A 42 12.76 1.27 14.18
N LEU A 43 12.81 1.41 15.50
CA LEU A 43 11.90 2.30 16.23
C LEU A 43 12.11 3.78 15.87
N ALA A 44 13.35 4.17 15.51
CA ALA A 44 13.64 5.53 15.06
C ALA A 44 12.96 5.88 13.74
N MET A 45 12.73 4.92 12.84
CA MET A 45 12.00 5.14 11.58
C MET A 45 10.51 5.45 11.80
N GLY A 46 9.94 4.95 12.90
CA GLY A 46 8.52 5.11 13.24
C GLY A 46 8.19 6.38 14.02
N LYS A 47 9.00 7.44 13.97
CA LYS A 47 8.70 8.69 14.69
C LYS A 47 7.67 9.55 13.93
N GLY A 48 6.85 10.28 14.68
CA GLY A 48 5.86 11.24 14.14
C GLY A 48 4.82 10.57 13.24
N ALA A 49 4.64 11.09 12.04
CA ALA A 49 3.68 10.59 11.05
C ALA A 49 4.01 9.21 10.47
N ASN A 50 5.21 8.67 10.70
CA ASN A 50 5.63 7.37 10.17
C ASN A 50 5.19 6.17 11.02
N LYS A 51 4.59 6.39 12.20
CA LYS A 51 4.07 5.32 13.08
C LYS A 51 3.15 4.32 12.34
N PRO A 52 2.10 4.75 11.63
CA PRO A 52 1.21 3.82 10.92
C PRO A 52 1.90 3.09 9.77
N ILE A 53 2.84 3.74 9.08
CA ILE A 53 3.61 3.12 7.99
C ILE A 53 4.53 2.02 8.55
N LEU A 54 5.20 2.29 9.67
CA LEU A 54 6.04 1.30 10.34
C LEU A 54 5.21 0.11 10.83
N GLU A 55 4.06 0.35 11.44
CA GLU A 55 3.17 -0.71 11.92
C GLU A 55 2.67 -1.59 10.77
N GLN A 56 2.25 -1.00 9.65
CA GLN A 56 1.85 -1.73 8.46
C GLN A 56 3.00 -2.52 7.84
N ALA A 57 4.22 -1.97 7.85
CA ALA A 57 5.40 -2.67 7.37
C ALA A 57 5.74 -3.87 8.27
N CYS A 58 5.68 -3.70 9.59
CA CYS A 58 5.86 -4.78 10.55
C CYS A 58 4.76 -5.85 10.43
N HIS A 59 3.50 -5.46 10.21
CA HIS A 59 2.41 -6.39 9.93
C HIS A 59 2.72 -7.28 8.72
N ARG A 60 3.13 -6.69 7.59
CA ARG A 60 3.50 -7.44 6.37
C ARG A 60 4.69 -8.38 6.57
N LEU A 61 5.58 -8.10 7.52
CA LEU A 61 6.75 -8.94 7.81
C LEU A 61 6.44 -10.07 8.79
N VAL A 62 5.54 -9.84 9.74
CA VAL A 62 5.12 -10.82 10.77
C VAL A 62 4.06 -11.78 10.22
N ASP A 63 3.33 -11.38 9.18
CA ASP A 63 2.32 -12.22 8.54
C ASP A 63 2.88 -13.60 8.12
N GLU A 64 2.05 -14.61 8.27
CA GLU A 64 2.37 -16.05 8.16
C GLU A 64 3.07 -16.40 6.84
N SER A 65 2.64 -15.73 5.77
CA SER A 65 3.17 -15.85 4.41
C SER A 65 4.68 -15.50 4.32
N THR A 66 5.14 -14.63 5.21
CA THR A 66 6.47 -14.02 5.20
C THR A 66 7.37 -14.47 6.35
N ARG A 67 6.91 -15.38 7.23
CA ARG A 67 7.70 -15.90 8.38
C ARG A 67 9.08 -16.49 8.04
N ARG A 68 9.39 -16.75 6.76
CA ARG A 68 10.75 -17.11 6.32
C ARG A 68 11.74 -15.94 6.33
N ARG A 69 11.30 -14.69 6.43
CA ARG A 69 12.17 -13.52 6.34
C ARG A 69 12.67 -13.11 7.73
N VAL A 70 13.97 -13.21 7.93
CA VAL A 70 14.61 -12.68 9.14
C VAL A 70 14.32 -11.18 9.24
N ILE A 71 13.80 -10.75 10.38
CA ILE A 71 13.56 -9.35 10.66
C ILE A 71 14.92 -8.65 10.78
N SER A 72 15.14 -7.67 9.93
CA SER A 72 16.34 -6.85 9.90
C SER A 72 15.96 -5.41 9.58
N TYR A 73 16.85 -4.47 9.93
CA TYR A 73 16.65 -3.05 9.64
C TYR A 73 16.37 -2.79 8.15
N THR A 74 17.12 -3.45 7.26
CA THR A 74 16.96 -3.31 5.80
C THR A 74 15.64 -3.89 5.30
N ALA A 75 15.20 -5.04 5.84
CA ALA A 75 13.91 -5.62 5.50
C ALA A 75 12.75 -4.68 5.88
N VAL A 76 12.79 -4.11 7.09
CA VAL A 76 11.78 -3.14 7.54
C VAL A 76 11.80 -1.88 6.68
N LYS A 77 12.99 -1.33 6.39
CA LYS A 77 13.14 -0.13 5.54
C LYS A 77 12.54 -0.35 4.15
N ASN A 78 12.86 -1.48 3.51
CA ASN A 78 12.35 -1.82 2.19
C ASN A 78 10.83 -2.03 2.22
N MET A 79 10.29 -2.64 3.29
CA MET A 79 8.85 -2.82 3.43
C MET A 79 8.12 -1.50 3.68
N MET A 80 8.70 -0.57 4.45
CA MET A 80 8.15 0.79 4.59
C MET A 80 8.10 1.52 3.24
N ALA A 81 9.13 1.36 2.39
CA ALA A 81 9.11 1.91 1.04
C ALA A 81 7.98 1.29 0.18
N ALA A 82 7.79 -0.02 0.27
CA ALA A 82 6.70 -0.72 -0.42
C ALA A 82 5.30 -0.30 0.08
N VAL A 83 5.15 -0.01 1.37
CA VAL A 83 3.89 0.54 1.92
C VAL A 83 3.64 1.96 1.38
N ARG A 84 4.67 2.80 1.29
CA ARG A 84 4.54 4.16 0.73
C ARG A 84 4.17 4.14 -0.75
N SER A 85 4.77 3.25 -1.54
CA SER A 85 4.42 3.10 -2.96
C SER A 85 2.98 2.62 -3.15
N ASP A 86 2.53 1.69 -2.31
CA ASP A 86 1.15 1.17 -2.32
C ASP A 86 0.12 2.26 -1.97
N GLN A 87 0.45 3.12 -0.99
CA GLN A 87 -0.36 4.29 -0.65
C GLN A 87 -0.40 5.33 -1.77
N ALA A 88 0.70 5.51 -2.51
CA ALA A 88 0.76 6.42 -3.65
C ALA A 88 0.04 5.86 -4.90
N ALA A 89 0.07 4.53 -5.09
CA ALA A 89 -0.52 3.84 -6.22
C ALA A 89 -2.05 3.69 -6.10
N ARG A 90 -2.63 3.89 -4.91
CA ARG A 90 -4.09 3.86 -4.72
C ARG A 90 -4.69 5.19 -5.20
N PRO A 91 -5.37 5.24 -6.37
CA PRO A 91 -6.11 6.44 -6.74
C PRO A 91 -7.17 6.69 -5.67
N THR A 92 -7.07 7.82 -4.99
CA THR A 92 -8.11 8.31 -4.10
C THR A 92 -9.32 8.62 -4.98
N THR A 93 -10.23 7.67 -5.16
CA THR A 93 -11.58 7.97 -5.63
C THR A 93 -12.21 8.83 -4.53
N PRO A 94 -12.50 10.12 -4.75
CA PRO A 94 -13.21 10.91 -3.76
C PRO A 94 -14.55 10.21 -3.48
N PRO A 95 -14.99 10.12 -2.21
CA PRO A 95 -16.31 9.58 -1.92
C PRO A 95 -17.33 10.47 -2.61
N ALA A 96 -18.08 9.91 -3.56
CA ALA A 96 -19.22 10.58 -4.16
C ALA A 96 -20.13 11.08 -3.02
N PRO A 97 -20.58 12.35 -3.03
CA PRO A 97 -21.48 12.84 -2.01
C PRO A 97 -22.74 11.98 -2.04
N ARG A 98 -23.07 11.34 -0.90
CA ARG A 98 -24.36 10.67 -0.70
C ARG A 98 -25.45 11.74 -0.68
N ALA A 99 -25.89 12.16 -1.85
CA ALA A 99 -27.15 12.87 -2.03
C ALA A 99 -28.27 11.84 -1.88
N HIS A 100 -28.80 11.67 -0.67
CA HIS A 100 -30.12 11.08 -0.48
C HIS A 100 -31.18 12.11 -0.92
N ALA A 101 -31.20 12.41 -2.22
CA ALA A 101 -32.30 13.11 -2.85
C ALA A 101 -33.42 12.10 -3.10
N ARG A 102 -34.60 12.46 -2.58
CA ARG A 102 -35.90 11.81 -2.70
C ARG A 102 -36.11 11.17 -4.08
N SER A 103 -36.42 9.88 -4.05
CA SER A 103 -36.75 9.08 -5.24
C SER A 103 -38.00 9.62 -5.93
N THR A 104 -37.84 10.12 -7.14
CA THR A 104 -38.90 10.17 -8.15
C THR A 104 -38.46 9.26 -9.29
N PRO A 105 -39.19 8.18 -9.63
CA PRO A 105 -38.78 7.31 -10.73
C PRO A 105 -39.01 8.00 -12.08
N PRO A 106 -38.04 8.01 -13.01
CA PRO A 106 -38.27 8.45 -14.38
C PRO A 106 -39.02 7.38 -15.20
N PRO A 107 -39.78 7.78 -16.23
CA PRO A 107 -40.46 6.84 -17.13
C PRO A 107 -39.43 6.04 -17.93
N HIS A 108 -39.68 4.74 -18.02
CA HIS A 108 -38.94 3.79 -18.82
C HIS A 108 -39.11 4.11 -20.31
N LEU A 109 -38.01 4.37 -21.01
CA LEU A 109 -37.98 4.31 -22.48
C LEU A 109 -37.22 3.06 -22.93
N PRO A 110 -37.61 2.45 -24.07
CA PRO A 110 -37.08 1.16 -24.47
C PRO A 110 -35.61 1.24 -24.85
N ARG A 111 -34.93 0.16 -24.47
CA ARG A 111 -33.58 -0.26 -24.81
C ARG A 111 -33.27 -0.09 -26.31
N ASP A 112 -32.31 0.78 -26.63
CA ASP A 112 -31.56 0.65 -27.87
C ASP A 112 -30.08 0.35 -27.57
N ARG A 113 -29.59 -0.71 -28.21
CA ARG A 113 -28.29 -1.34 -27.94
C ARG A 113 -27.22 -0.58 -28.72
N GLY A 114 -26.58 0.38 -28.08
CA GLY A 114 -25.45 1.12 -28.65
C GLY A 114 -24.39 1.47 -27.62
N GLY A 115 -23.97 0.49 -26.82
CA GLY A 115 -22.89 0.67 -25.85
C GLY A 115 -21.54 0.78 -26.56
N MET A 116 -21.17 1.97 -27.05
CA MET A 116 -19.77 2.29 -27.31
C MET A 116 -19.05 2.53 -25.98
N LEU A 117 -18.83 1.44 -25.23
CA LEU A 117 -17.64 1.34 -24.40
C LEU A 117 -16.53 0.88 -25.36
N GLY A 118 -15.95 1.83 -26.08
CA GLY A 118 -14.83 1.55 -26.99
C GLY A 118 -13.75 0.80 -26.23
N GLY A 119 -13.45 -0.42 -26.67
CA GLY A 119 -12.47 -1.28 -26.02
C GLY A 119 -11.07 -0.65 -25.99
N VAL A 120 -10.20 -1.23 -25.16
CA VAL A 120 -8.83 -0.77 -24.86
C VAL A 120 -7.94 -0.48 -26.08
N GLY A 121 -8.29 -0.95 -27.28
CA GLY A 121 -7.56 -0.68 -28.52
C GLY A 121 -7.66 0.77 -29.03
N GLN A 122 -8.63 1.56 -28.57
CA GLN A 122 -8.73 3.00 -28.89
C GLN A 122 -7.64 3.84 -28.20
N PHE A 123 -6.99 3.27 -27.20
CA PHE A 123 -5.88 3.90 -26.46
C PHE A 123 -4.53 3.24 -26.79
N SER A 124 -4.38 2.74 -28.02
CA SER A 124 -3.07 2.31 -28.53
C SER A 124 -2.36 3.49 -29.21
N LEU A 125 -1.02 3.52 -29.14
CA LEU A 125 -0.22 4.68 -29.55
C LEU A 125 -0.43 5.04 -31.04
N GLU A 126 -0.66 4.04 -31.91
CA GLU A 126 -1.01 4.25 -33.34
C GLU A 126 -2.34 4.98 -33.56
N ALA A 127 -3.34 4.75 -32.69
CA ALA A 127 -4.65 5.40 -32.81
C ALA A 127 -4.60 6.89 -32.41
N LEU A 128 -3.66 7.26 -31.53
CA LEU A 128 -3.45 8.63 -31.08
C LEU A 128 -2.53 9.43 -32.01
N THR A 129 -1.63 8.77 -32.75
CA THR A 129 -0.69 9.45 -33.66
C THR A 129 -1.21 9.61 -35.08
N GLY A 130 -2.48 9.25 -35.36
CA GLY A 130 -3.21 9.65 -36.57
C GLY A 130 -2.46 9.36 -37.88
N THR A 131 -2.34 8.09 -38.27
CA THR A 131 -2.11 7.75 -39.67
C THR A 131 -3.36 7.05 -40.20
N SER A 132 -4.38 7.85 -40.53
CA SER A 132 -5.43 7.45 -41.44
C SER A 132 -4.93 7.76 -42.86
N GLY A 133 -4.14 6.85 -43.42
CA GLY A 133 -4.17 6.65 -44.85
C GLY A 133 -5.41 5.82 -45.18
N ASN A 134 -6.37 6.36 -45.92
CA ASN A 134 -6.52 5.98 -47.33
C ASN A 134 -7.63 6.75 -48.07
N GLU A 135 -7.31 7.11 -49.32
CA GLU A 135 -8.09 7.03 -50.56
C GLU A 135 -9.64 7.08 -50.55
N GLU A 136 -10.20 8.04 -51.31
CA GLU A 136 -11.27 7.90 -52.33
C GLU A 136 -11.71 9.33 -52.75
N GLU A 137 -11.36 9.85 -53.94
CA GLU A 137 -11.91 9.60 -55.29
C GLU A 137 -13.18 10.41 -55.65
N SER A 138 -13.01 11.28 -56.67
CA SER A 138 -13.99 11.79 -57.66
C SER A 138 -15.20 12.62 -57.15
N LYS A 139 -15.61 13.72 -57.78
CA LYS A 139 -15.59 14.12 -59.19
C LYS A 139 -15.84 15.62 -59.30
#